data_AF-A0A9P8ASK5-F1
#
_entry.id   AF-A0A9P8ASK5-F1
#
_cell.length_a   1.000
_cell.length_b   1.000
_cell.length_c   1.000
_cell.angle_alpha   90.00
_cell.angle_beta   90.00
_cell.angle_gamma   90.00
#
_symmetry.space_group_name_H-M   'P 1'
#
loop_
_entity.id
_entity.type
_entity.pdbx_description
1 polymer ?
#
loop_
_entity_poly.entity_id
_entity_poly.type
_entity_poly.pdbx_seq_one_letter_code
_entity_poly.pdbx_strand_id
1 'polypeptide(L)' 'MPEITVLVRRDTKFSKVFQAAEVRYTRDWVEPCTFKFTYEGKRVQKDDTPAAIDMEDGDTIDAHLGQVGGGPWW' A
#
# COMPACT_ATOMS: atom_id res chain seq x y z
N MET A 1 3.93 14.94 -0.30
CA MET A 1 3.86 13.56 0.20
C MET A 1 4.43 12.67 -0.88
N PRO A 2 5.24 11.66 -0.56
CA PRO A 2 5.75 10.77 -1.60
C PRO A 2 4.58 10.00 -2.23
N GLU A 3 4.49 10.01 -3.55
CA GLU A 3 3.48 9.28 -4.34
C GLU A 3 4.17 8.41 -5.40
N ILE A 4 3.53 7.32 -5.80
CA ILE A 4 3.94 6.45 -6.90
C ILE A 4 2.69 6.16 -7.74
N THR A 5 2.80 6.36 -9.04
CA THR A 5 1.79 5.93 -10.00
C THR A 5 2.17 4.56 -10.57
N VAL A 6 1.25 3.59 -10.50
CA VAL A 6 1.44 2.24 -11.05
C VAL A 6 0.35 1.96 -12.07
N LEU A 7 0.74 1.58 -13.29
CA LEU A 7 -0.20 1.05 -14.27
C LEU A 7 -0.44 -0.44 -13.97
N VAL A 8 -1.69 -0.78 -13.65
CA VAL A 8 -2.09 -2.14 -13.29
C VAL A 8 -3.35 -2.52 -14.06
N ARG A 9 -3.47 -3.81 -14.42
CA ARG A 9 -4.72 -4.31 -15.03
C ARG A 9 -5.78 -4.45 -13.95
N ARG A 10 -7.06 -4.27 -14.32
CA ARG A 10 -8.18 -4.31 -13.36
C ARG A 10 -8.39 -5.68 -12.70
N ASP A 11 -7.84 -6.74 -13.27
CA ASP A 11 -7.90 -8.12 -12.77
C ASP A 11 -6.68 -8.51 -11.90
N THR A 12 -5.68 -7.63 -11.81
CA THR A 12 -4.45 -7.93 -11.10
C THR A 12 -4.62 -7.67 -9.61
N LYS A 13 -4.20 -8.65 -8.80
CA LYS A 13 -4.20 -8.55 -7.33
C LYS A 13 -3.25 -7.46 -6.84
N PHE A 14 -3.67 -6.76 -5.79
CA PHE A 14 -2.84 -5.70 -5.18
C PHE A 14 -1.58 -6.21 -4.48
N SER A 15 -1.43 -7.51 -4.23
CA SER A 15 -0.25 -8.09 -3.58
C SER A 15 1.08 -7.61 -4.17
N LYS A 16 1.16 -7.49 -5.51
CA LYS A 16 2.37 -7.01 -6.20
C LYS A 16 2.57 -5.50 -6.06
N VAL A 17 1.47 -4.74 -6.10
CA VAL A 17 1.50 -3.27 -5.97
C VAL A 17 1.93 -2.89 -4.56
N PHE A 18 1.38 -3.56 -3.55
CA PHE A 18 1.74 -3.35 -2.15
C PHE A 18 3.20 -3.70 -1.90
N GLN A 19 3.67 -4.86 -2.37
CA GLN A 19 5.09 -5.22 -2.24
C GLN A 19 6.02 -4.18 -2.90
N ALA A 20 5.67 -3.69 -4.09
CA ALA A 20 6.46 -2.68 -4.79
C ALA A 20 6.46 -1.34 -4.02
N ALA A 21 5.30 -0.93 -3.48
CA ALA A 21 5.18 0.27 -2.67
C ALA A 21 5.98 0.16 -1.36
N GLU A 22 5.89 -0.99 -0.67
CA GLU A 22 6.67 -1.27 0.54
C GLU A 22 8.15 -1.15 0.23
N VAL A 23 8.70 -1.94 -0.70
CA VAL A 23 10.13 -1.89 -1.07
C VAL A 23 10.60 -0.49 -1.45
N ARG A 24 9.75 0.31 -2.09
CA ARG A 24 10.10 1.66 -2.53
C ARG A 24 10.18 2.68 -1.38
N TYR A 25 9.39 2.49 -0.32
CA TYR A 25 9.26 3.43 0.78
C TYR A 25 9.83 2.96 2.13
N THR A 26 10.03 1.65 2.30
CA THR A 26 10.78 1.09 3.42
C THR A 26 12.28 1.14 3.15
N ARG A 27 13.07 1.38 4.20
CA ARG A 27 14.49 1.02 4.19
C ARG A 27 14.63 -0.47 4.51
N ASP A 28 15.79 -1.04 4.20
CA ASP A 28 16.12 -2.47 4.38
C ASP A 28 15.83 -3.05 5.79
N TRP A 29 15.69 -2.18 6.80
CA TRP A 29 15.49 -2.54 8.21
C TRP A 29 14.03 -2.43 8.69
N VAL A 30 13.08 -2.04 7.83
CA VAL A 30 11.65 -2.00 8.18
C VAL A 30 11.02 -3.33 7.77
N GLU A 31 10.27 -3.94 8.69
CA GLU A 31 9.64 -5.23 8.45
C GLU A 31 8.60 -5.16 7.30
N PRO A 32 8.55 -6.17 6.43
CA PRO A 32 7.49 -6.30 5.43
C PRO A 32 6.11 -6.41 6.12
N CYS A 33 5.05 -5.91 5.47
CA CYS A 33 3.68 -5.79 6.03
C CYS A 33 3.44 -4.68 7.06
N THR A 34 4.29 -3.65 7.15
CA THR A 34 4.05 -2.52 8.07
C THR A 34 2.96 -1.54 7.57
N PHE A 35 2.59 -1.59 6.29
CA PHE A 35 1.67 -0.61 5.70
C PHE A 35 0.19 -1.02 5.75
N LYS A 36 -0.63 -0.03 6.07
CA LYS A 36 -2.09 -0.06 5.99
C LYS A 36 -2.56 0.72 4.76
N PHE A 37 -2.92 -0.01 3.72
CA PHE A 37 -3.55 0.45 2.48
C PHE A 37 -5.06 0.60 2.64
N THR A 38 -5.58 1.78 2.30
CA THR A 38 -7.00 2.12 2.34
C THR A 38 -7.45 2.81 1.07
N TYR A 39 -8.66 2.50 0.62
CA TYR A 39 -9.34 3.15 -0.49
C TYR A 39 -10.72 3.57 0.00
N GLU A 40 -11.08 4.85 -0.14
CA GLU A 40 -12.31 5.45 0.38
C GLU A 40 -12.58 5.11 1.88
N GLY A 41 -11.51 5.06 2.67
CA GLY A 41 -11.58 4.70 4.10
C GLY A 41 -11.79 3.21 4.39
N LYS A 42 -11.95 2.35 3.38
CA LYS A 42 -12.02 0.90 3.53
C LYS A 42 -10.64 0.26 3.38
N ARG A 43 -10.36 -0.76 4.19
CA ARG A 43 -9.09 -1.52 4.10
C ARG A 43 -9.09 -2.34 2.80
N VAL A 44 -8.04 -2.17 2.00
CA VAL A 44 -7.80 -2.99 0.81
C VAL A 44 -6.93 -4.19 1.18
N GLN A 45 -7.34 -5.38 0.76
CA GLN A 45 -6.63 -6.63 0.96
C GLN A 45 -5.71 -6.94 -0.22
N LYS A 46 -4.69 -7.77 0.03
CA LYS A 46 -3.72 -8.19 -1.01
C LYS A 46 -4.35 -8.96 -2.17
N ASP A 47 -5.46 -9.64 -1.91
CA ASP A 47 -6.18 -10.47 -2.87
C ASP A 47 -7.27 -9.70 -3.62
N ASP A 48 -7.56 -8.47 -3.19
CA ASP A 48 -8.47 -7.58 -3.91
C ASP A 48 -7.83 -7.13 -5.24
N THR A 49 -8.69 -6.72 -6.15
CA THR A 49 -8.32 -6.20 -7.47
C THR A 49 -8.99 -4.84 -7.68
N PRO A 50 -8.46 -3.98 -8.58
CA PRO A 50 -9.11 -2.71 -8.89
C PRO A 50 -10.58 -2.88 -9.30
N ALA A 51 -10.92 -3.93 -10.07
CA ALA A 51 -12.30 -4.22 -10.44
C ALA A 51 -13.19 -4.60 -9.24
N ALA A 52 -12.65 -5.32 -8.24
CA ALA A 52 -13.44 -5.81 -7.11
C ALA A 52 -13.84 -4.68 -6.14
N ILE A 53 -13.08 -3.59 -6.11
CA ILE A 53 -13.34 -2.41 -5.28
C ILE A 53 -13.74 -1.18 -6.09
N ASP A 54 -14.12 -1.38 -7.36
CA ASP A 54 -14.63 -0.35 -8.28
C ASP A 54 -13.70 0.84 -8.50
N MET A 55 -12.38 0.60 -8.51
CA MET A 55 -11.40 1.65 -8.79
C MET A 55 -11.37 2.05 -10.26
N GLU A 56 -11.30 3.35 -10.51
CA GLU A 56 -11.15 3.98 -11.82
C GLU A 56 -9.73 4.48 -12.10
N ASP A 57 -9.49 4.92 -13.34
CA ASP A 57 -8.20 5.50 -13.71
C ASP A 57 -8.03 6.88 -13.05
N GLY A 58 -6.90 7.11 -12.40
CA GLY A 58 -6.65 8.31 -11.61
C GLY A 58 -7.05 8.20 -10.13
N ASP A 59 -7.69 7.11 -9.72
CA ASP A 59 -7.96 6.84 -8.30
C ASP A 59 -6.68 6.58 -7.51
N THR A 60 -6.73 6.88 -6.21
CA THR A 60 -5.57 6.80 -5.31
C THR A 60 -5.86 5.89 -4.11
N ILE A 61 -4.87 5.08 -3.72
CA ILE A 61 -4.89 4.29 -2.49
C ILE A 61 -3.97 4.98 -1.48
N ASP A 62 -4.49 5.25 -0.29
CA ASP A 62 -3.71 5.79 0.82
C ASP A 62 -2.93 4.67 1.50
N ALA A 63 -1.63 4.88 1.70
CA ALA A 63 -0.76 3.95 2.41
C ALA A 63 -0.25 4.59 3.71
N HIS A 64 -0.70 4.06 4.84
CA HIS A 64 -0.28 4.51 6.16
C HIS A 64 0.73 3.52 6.73
N LEU A 65 1.94 3.97 7.04
CA LEU A 65 2.86 3.17 7.85
C LEU A 65 2.24 3.00 9.23
N GLY A 66 2.03 1.76 9.67
CA GLY A 66 1.65 1.48 11.05
C GLY A 66 2.66 2.15 11.99
N GLN A 67 2.17 2.80 13.03
CA GLN A 67 3.03 3.47 14.00
C GLN A 67 3.96 2.43 14.65
N VAL A 68 5.20 2.34 14.19
CA VAL A 68 6.31 1.73 14.92
C VAL A 68 6.78 2.73 15.96
N GLY A 69 5.96 2.92 16.99
CA GLY A 69 6.23 3.83 18.10
C GLY A 69 7.13 3.18 19.14
N GLY A 70 8.27 3.82 19.44
CA GLY A 70 9.08 3.56 20.63
C GLY A 70 10.49 3.07 20.34
N GLY A 71 11.32 3.91 19.72
CA GLY A 71 12.77 3.68 19.79
C GLY A 71 13.20 3.70 21.26
N PRO A 72 13.95 2.69 21.76
CA PRO A 72 14.52 2.78 23.08
C PRO A 72 15.46 3.97 23.10
N TRP A 73 15.27 4.84 24.09
CA TRP A 73 16.13 5.98 24.33
C TRP A 73 17.55 5.52 24.68
N TRP A 74 18.45 5.44 23.69
CA TRP A 74 19.91 5.62 23.82
C TRP A 74 20.58 5.72 22.45
#